data_AF-A0A4Y5RSX4-F1
#
_entry.id   AF-A0A4Y5RSX4-F1
#
_cell.length_a   1.000
_cell.length_b   1.000
_cell.length_c   1.000
_cell.angle_alpha   90.00
_cell.angle_beta   90.00
_cell.angle_gamma   90.00
#
_symmetry.space_group_name_H-M   'P 1'
#
loop_
_entity.id
_entity.type
_entity.pdbx_description
1 polymer ?
#
loop_
_entity_poly.entity_id
_entity_poly.type
_entity_poly.pdbx_seq_one_letter_code
_entity_poly.pdbx_strand_id
1 'polypeptide(L)' 'REWVEKDFYKVLGVASDADEKDIKRAARKILAENHPDRNPGNAEAEERYKTASEAKEVLTDAAKRKEYDETRRLFA' A
#
# COMPACT_ATOMS: atom_id res chain seq x y z
N ARG A 1 -13.34 -10.02 2.74
CA ARG A 1 -11.95 -9.92 2.22
C ARG A 1 -11.21 -8.91 3.08
N GLU A 2 -9.96 -9.18 3.45
CA GLU A 2 -9.16 -8.38 4.39
C GLU A 2 -8.92 -6.91 3.95
N TRP A 3 -9.17 -6.59 2.68
CA TRP A 3 -8.94 -5.25 2.10
C TRP A 3 -10.13 -4.30 2.13
N VAL A 4 -11.32 -4.74 2.55
CA VAL A 4 -12.56 -3.94 2.44
C VAL A 4 -12.45 -2.61 3.17
N GLU A 5 -11.73 -2.56 4.28
CA GLU A 5 -11.56 -1.34 5.09
C GLU A 5 -10.26 -0.58 4.76
N LYS A 6 -9.42 -1.08 3.84
CA LYS A 6 -8.11 -0.48 3.53
C LYS A 6 -8.14 0.33 2.24
N ASP A 7 -7.68 1.57 2.29
CA ASP A 7 -7.44 2.40 1.10
C ASP A 7 -5.94 2.44 0.75
N PHE A 8 -5.48 1.46 -0.01
CA PHE A 8 -4.07 1.30 -0.38
C PHE A 8 -3.54 2.47 -1.21
N TYR A 9 -4.39 3.12 -2.01
CA TYR A 9 -3.99 4.31 -2.76
C TYR A 9 -3.72 5.48 -1.81
N LYS A 10 -4.57 5.68 -0.80
CA LYS A 10 -4.31 6.67 0.26
C LYS A 10 -3.10 6.33 1.11
N VAL A 11 -2.90 5.06 1.46
CA VAL A 11 -1.71 4.60 2.21
C VAL A 11 -0.43 5.01 1.47
N LEU A 12 -0.40 4.85 0.15
CA LEU A 12 0.75 5.24 -0.66
C LEU A 12 0.76 6.73 -1.05
N GLY A 13 -0.32 7.46 -0.79
CA GLY A 13 -0.46 8.87 -1.18
C GLY A 13 -0.52 9.08 -2.69
N VAL A 14 -1.11 8.14 -3.44
CA VAL A 14 -1.23 8.19 -4.90
C VAL A 14 -2.71 8.18 -5.32
N ALA A 15 -2.98 8.63 -6.55
CA ALA A 15 -4.32 8.54 -7.12
C ALA A 15 -4.69 7.09 -7.49
N SER A 16 -5.98 6.79 -7.58
CA SER A 16 -6.47 5.44 -7.92
C SER A 16 -6.12 5.01 -9.36
N ASP A 17 -5.87 5.97 -10.24
CA ASP A 17 -5.44 5.78 -11.62
C ASP A 17 -3.90 5.78 -11.79
N ALA A 18 -3.15 5.87 -10.69
CA ALA A 18 -1.68 5.86 -10.74
C ALA A 18 -1.15 4.60 -11.44
N ASP A 19 -0.10 4.80 -12.24
CA ASP A 19 0.60 3.70 -12.89
C ASP A 19 1.44 2.89 -11.89
N GLU A 20 1.85 1.70 -12.30
CA GLU A 20 2.65 0.80 -11.46
C GLU A 20 3.99 1.43 -11.03
N LYS A 21 4.57 2.30 -11.85
CA LYS A 21 5.86 2.95 -11.59
C LYS A 21 5.73 3.97 -10.46
N ASP A 22 4.67 4.77 -10.46
CA ASP A 22 4.38 5.74 -9.41
C ASP A 22 4.01 5.05 -8.09
N ILE A 23 3.22 3.97 -8.15
CA ILE A 23 2.93 3.11 -6.99
C ILE A 23 4.23 2.56 -6.38
N LYS A 24 5.12 1.98 -7.21
CA LYS A 24 6.42 1.47 -6.75
C LYS A 24 7.30 2.55 -6.16
N ARG A 25 7.32 3.75 -6.77
CA ARG A 25 8.11 4.90 -6.27
C ARG A 25 7.61 5.35 -4.90
N ALA A 26 6.30 5.55 -4.75
CA ALA A 26 5.69 5.99 -3.50
C ALA A 26 5.90 4.96 -2.38
N ALA A 27 5.65 3.68 -2.65
CA ALA A 27 5.89 2.61 -1.69
C ALA A 27 7.36 2.53 -1.25
N ARG A 28 8.32 2.63 -2.20
CA ARG A 28 9.76 2.61 -1.86
C ARG A 28 10.14 3.74 -0.90
N LYS A 29 9.57 4.93 -1.06
CA LYS A 29 9.83 6.06 -0.16
C LYS A 29 9.36 5.73 1.26
N ILE A 30 8.10 5.30 1.41
CA ILE A 30 7.52 4.98 2.72
C ILE A 30 8.30 3.82 3.38
N LEU A 31 8.62 2.76 2.64
CA LEU A 31 9.37 1.62 3.17
C LEU A 31 10.77 2.02 3.63
N ALA A 32 11.46 2.89 2.88
CA ALA A 32 12.80 3.34 3.26
C ALA A 32 12.78 4.28 4.48
N GLU A 33 11.75 5.12 4.61
CA GLU A 33 11.54 6.00 5.76
C GLU A 33 11.18 5.22 7.03
N ASN A 34 10.44 4.12 6.89
CA ASN A 34 9.90 3.33 8.00
C ASN A 34 10.61 1.97 8.18
N HIS A 35 11.77 1.76 7.54
CA HIS A 35 12.49 0.47 7.60
C HIS A 35 12.87 0.10 9.05
N PRO A 36 12.75 -1.17 9.47
CA PRO A 36 13.05 -1.60 10.84
C PRO A 36 14.49 -1.31 11.25
N ASP A 37 15.47 -1.49 10.35
CA ASP A 37 16.88 -1.18 10.63
C ASP A 37 17.12 0.30 10.99
N ARG A 38 16.30 1.22 10.46
CA ARG A 38 16.41 2.66 10.72
C ARG A 38 15.51 3.11 11.87
N ASN A 39 14.49 2.33 12.19
CA ASN A 39 13.46 2.62 13.19
C ASN A 39 13.30 1.46 14.19
N PRO A 40 14.37 1.01 14.86
CA PRO A 40 14.29 -0.14 15.75
C PRO A 40 13.35 0.15 16.92
N GLY A 41 12.41 -0.77 17.16
CA GLY A 41 11.44 -0.68 18.27
C GLY A 41 10.34 0.38 18.09
N ASN A 42 10.26 1.04 16.94
CA ASN A 42 9.19 2.01 16.66
C ASN A 42 7.97 1.29 16.07
N ALA A 43 6.96 1.07 16.91
CA ALA A 43 5.72 0.39 16.50
C ALA A 43 4.95 1.14 15.40
N GLU A 44 4.96 2.46 15.40
CA GLU A 44 4.27 3.25 14.36
C GLU A 44 4.97 3.12 13.00
N ALA A 45 6.31 3.14 12.99
CA ALA A 45 7.08 2.89 11.77
C ALA A 45 6.85 1.46 11.27
N GLU A 46 6.81 0.48 12.17
CA GLU A 46 6.52 -0.91 11.83
C GLU A 46 5.14 -1.07 11.18
N GLU A 47 4.10 -0.44 11.75
CA GLU A 47 2.75 -0.48 11.19
C GLU A 47 2.72 0.17 9.80
N ARG A 48 3.28 1.37 9.64
CA ARG A 48 3.39 2.05 8.33
C ARG A 48 4.15 1.21 7.31
N TYR A 49 5.23 0.54 7.72
CA TYR A 49 6.01 -0.35 6.87
C TYR A 49 5.18 -1.55 6.41
N LYS A 50 4.43 -2.19 7.31
CA LYS A 50 3.55 -3.32 7.00
C LYS A 50 2.45 -2.90 6.02
N THR A 51 1.71 -1.83 6.32
CA THR A 51 0.60 -1.38 5.47
C THR A 51 1.09 -0.93 4.09
N ALA A 52 2.24 -0.25 4.00
CA ALA A 52 2.83 0.15 2.72
C ALA A 52 3.35 -1.05 1.91
N SER A 53 3.87 -2.08 2.60
CA SER A 53 4.29 -3.33 1.95
C SER A 53 3.10 -4.05 1.32
N GLU A 54 2.01 -4.19 2.07
CA GLU A 54 0.76 -4.79 1.59
C GLU A 54 0.16 -3.99 0.44
N ALA A 55 0.08 -2.66 0.57
CA ALA A 55 -0.42 -1.77 -0.48
C ALA A 55 0.38 -1.95 -1.79
N LYS A 56 1.71 -2.00 -1.69
CA LYS A 56 2.57 -2.24 -2.85
C LYS A 56 2.30 -3.61 -3.47
N GLU A 57 2.21 -4.65 -2.65
CA GLU A 57 1.98 -6.02 -3.12
C GLU A 57 0.67 -6.13 -3.90
N VAL A 58 -0.42 -5.57 -3.36
CA VAL A 58 -1.74 -5.62 -3.99
C VAL A 58 -1.79 -4.75 -5.24
N LEU A 59 -1.30 -3.51 -5.18
CA LEU A 59 -1.45 -2.53 -6.27
C LEU A 59 -0.46 -2.72 -7.42
N THR A 60 0.62 -3.50 -7.24
CA THR A 60 1.59 -3.79 -8.32
C THR A 60 1.38 -5.15 -8.98
N ASP A 61 0.50 -5.99 -8.44
CA ASP A 61 0.04 -7.21 -9.09
C ASP A 61 -1.28 -6.92 -9.81
N ALA A 62 -1.30 -7.08 -11.14
CA ALA A 62 -2.45 -6.72 -11.96
C ALA A 62 -3.72 -7.50 -11.59
N ALA A 63 -3.60 -8.78 -11.19
CA ALA A 63 -4.73 -9.60 -10.79
C ALA A 63 -5.25 -9.17 -9.41
N LYS A 64 -4.36 -8.97 -8.44
CA LYS A 64 -4.74 -8.50 -7.10
C LYS A 64 -5.31 -7.09 -7.12
N ARG A 65 -4.74 -6.17 -7.91
CA ARG A 65 -5.26 -4.81 -8.08
C ARG A 65 -6.67 -4.83 -8.65
N LYS A 66 -6.92 -5.66 -9.68
CA LYS A 66 -8.27 -5.81 -10.24
C LYS A 66 -9.28 -6.31 -9.20
N GLU A 67 -8.93 -7.36 -8.45
CA GLU A 67 -9.77 -7.92 -7.39
C GLU A 67 -10.02 -6.92 -6.26
N TYR A 68 -8.98 -6.15 -5.90
CA TYR A 68 -9.05 -5.08 -4.91
C TYR A 68 -9.98 -3.95 -5.37
N ASP A 69 -9.79 -3.45 -6.60
CA ASP A 69 -10.61 -2.37 -7.17
C ASP A 69 -12.09 -2.80 -7.33
N GLU A 70 -12.34 -4.04 -7.75
CA GLU A 70 -13.69 -4.61 -7.80
C GLU A 70 -14.32 -4.69 -6.40
N THR A 71 -13.57 -5.19 -5.41
CA THR A 71 -14.02 -5.25 -4.02
C THR A 71 -14.35 -3.84 -3.51
N ARG A 72 -13.47 -2.85 -3.71
CA ARG A 72 -13.73 -1.47 -3.33
C ARG A 72 -15.00 -0.91 -3.96
N ARG A 73 -15.26 -1.21 -5.24
CA ARG A 73 -16.46 -0.74 -5.94
C ARG A 73 -17.74 -1.37 -5.40
N LEU A 74 -17.70 -2.62 -4.95
CA LEU A 74 -18.86 -3.32 -4.40
C LEU A 74 -19.23 -2.86 -2.97
N PHE A 75 -18.27 -2.31 -2.23
CA PHE A 75 -18.42 -1.91 -0.83
C PHE A 75 -18.23 -0.41 -0.57
N ALA A 76 -18.05 0.40 -1.61
CA ALA A 76 -18.10 1.87 -1.55
C ALA A 76 -19.54 2.37 -1.57
#